data_AF-B0E0C0-F1
#
_entry.id   AF-B0E0C0-F1
#
_cell.length_a   1.000
_cell.length_b   1.000
_cell.length_c   1.000
_cell.angle_alpha   90.00
_cell.angle_beta   90.00
_cell.angle_gamma   90.00
#
_symmetry.space_group_name_H-M   'P 1'
#
loop_
_entity.id
_entity.type
_entity.pdbx_description
1 polymer ?
#
loop_
_entity_poly.entity_id
_entity_poly.type
_entity_poly.pdbx_seq_one_letter_code
_entity_poly.pdbx_strand_id
1 'polypeptide(L)'
;MSLKVSRRKDINDNPSSMPAHSPSGKEYTGRYVILFKHDATRDDLNALTLIDGFSFPDDKESYDDSFDKLKVIIGEFDETSRQILEKSKLVTFVHKEYVFPAPYGE
;
A
#
# COMPACT_ATOMS: atom_id res chain seq x y z
N MET A 1 12.49 54.46 -5.67
CA MET A 1 11.88 53.20 -6.14
C MET A 1 11.16 52.57 -4.97
N SER A 2 9.83 52.62 -4.94
CA SER A 2 9.01 52.16 -3.82
C SER A 2 8.48 50.75 -4.11
N LEU A 3 8.86 49.78 -3.29
CA LEU A 3 8.40 48.40 -3.37
C LEU A 3 6.96 48.27 -2.84
N LYS A 4 6.09 47.80 -3.72
CA LYS A 4 4.65 47.61 -3.55
C LYS A 4 4.39 46.32 -2.76
N VAL A 5 4.03 46.43 -1.48
CA VAL A 5 3.56 45.30 -0.66
C VAL A 5 2.15 44.91 -1.10
N SER A 6 1.99 43.71 -1.63
CA SER A 6 0.69 43.15 -2.01
C SER A 6 0.21 42.14 -0.95
N ARG A 7 -0.98 42.40 -0.40
CA ARG A 7 -1.77 41.49 0.45
C ARG A 7 -2.06 40.15 -0.26
N ARG A 8 -1.95 39.04 0.46
CA ARG A 8 -2.74 37.79 0.27
C ARG A 8 -2.97 37.20 1.66
N LYS A 9 -4.13 37.35 2.28
CA LYS A 9 -5.44 36.68 2.06
C LYS A 9 -5.40 35.25 2.61
N ASP A 10 -6.03 35.12 3.78
CA ASP A 10 -6.42 33.92 4.51
C ASP A 10 -6.99 32.84 3.60
N ILE A 11 -6.41 31.64 3.67
CA ILE A 11 -7.03 30.38 3.25
C ILE A 11 -6.55 29.31 4.23
N ASN A 12 -7.22 29.20 5.37
CA ASN A 12 -7.09 28.05 6.24
C ASN A 12 -8.15 27.04 5.79
N ASP A 13 -7.91 26.42 4.63
CA ASP A 13 -8.67 25.26 4.17
C ASP A 13 -8.28 24.09 5.06
N ASN A 14 -9.21 23.64 5.89
CA ASN A 14 -9.11 22.42 6.67
C ASN A 14 -9.59 21.27 5.76
N PRO A 15 -8.72 20.42 5.18
CA PRO A 15 -9.19 19.23 4.49
C PRO A 15 -9.60 18.22 5.55
N SER A 16 -10.88 18.28 5.94
CA SER A 16 -11.57 17.16 6.59
C SER A 16 -11.27 15.89 5.79
N SER A 17 -10.65 14.93 6.46
CA SER A 17 -10.11 13.70 5.89
C SER A 17 -11.21 12.81 5.29
N MET A 18 -11.62 13.09 4.05
CA MET A 18 -12.24 12.08 3.21
C MET A 18 -11.13 11.37 2.43
N PRO A 19 -11.12 10.02 2.40
CA PRO A 19 -10.18 9.30 1.55
C PRO A 19 -10.40 9.74 0.11
N ALA A 20 -9.32 10.12 -0.56
CA ALA A 20 -9.38 10.61 -1.93
C ALA A 20 -10.08 9.58 -2.83
N HIS A 21 -11.31 9.89 -3.27
CA HIS A 21 -12.02 9.09 -4.25
C HIS A 21 -11.15 9.00 -5.51
N SER A 22 -10.69 7.80 -5.83
CA SER A 22 -9.96 7.56 -7.07
C SER A 22 -10.92 7.75 -8.25
N PRO A 23 -10.55 8.51 -9.30
CA PRO A 23 -11.43 8.84 -10.44
C PRO A 23 -11.88 7.62 -11.27
N SER A 24 -11.37 6.42 -10.96
CA SER A 24 -11.68 5.15 -11.62
C SER A 24 -12.88 4.41 -11.02
N GLY A 25 -13.52 4.94 -9.96
CA GLY A 25 -14.61 4.25 -9.25
C GLY A 25 -14.16 3.04 -8.42
N LYS A 26 -12.85 2.79 -8.33
CA LYS A 26 -12.26 1.70 -7.55
C LYS A 26 -12.07 2.13 -6.11
N GLU A 27 -12.37 1.22 -5.18
CA GLU A 27 -12.18 1.45 -3.75
C GLU A 27 -10.94 0.72 -3.25
N TYR A 28 -10.10 1.41 -2.50
CA TYR A 28 -8.92 0.83 -1.87
C TYR A 28 -9.35 -0.03 -0.67
N THR A 29 -8.90 -1.28 -0.60
CA THR A 29 -9.36 -2.24 0.41
C THR A 29 -8.71 -2.07 1.79
N GLY A 30 -7.69 -1.22 1.91
CA GLY A 30 -6.82 -1.20 3.08
C GLY A 30 -5.63 -2.15 2.98
N ARG A 31 -5.61 -3.04 1.98
CA ARG A 31 -4.60 -4.09 1.80
C ARG A 31 -3.66 -3.77 0.64
N TYR A 32 -2.49 -4.37 0.67
CA TYR A 32 -1.48 -4.26 -0.37
C TYR A 32 -1.12 -5.64 -0.92
N VAL A 33 -0.85 -5.67 -2.21
CA VAL A 33 -0.24 -6.80 -2.92
C VAL A 33 1.27 -6.57 -2.96
N ILE A 34 2.04 -7.56 -2.52
CA ILE A 34 3.50 -7.55 -2.58
C ILE A 34 3.94 -8.66 -3.52
N LEU A 35 4.71 -8.32 -4.55
CA LEU A 35 5.40 -9.30 -5.40
C LEU A 35 6.87 -9.36 -5.01
N PHE A 36 7.35 -10.55 -4.71
CA PHE A 36 8.75 -10.81 -4.37
C PHE A 36 9.55 -11.16 -5.61
N LYS A 37 10.86 -11.04 -5.50
CA LYS A 37 11.75 -11.62 -6.50
C LYS A 37 11.68 -13.14 -6.46
N HIS A 38 11.99 -13.76 -7.59
CA HIS A 38 11.92 -15.21 -7.75
C HIS A 38 12.86 -15.96 -6.78
N ASP A 39 13.99 -15.37 -6.43
CA ASP A 39 14.99 -15.92 -5.52
C ASP A 39 14.67 -15.69 -4.03
N ALA A 40 13.60 -14.96 -3.71
CA ALA A 40 13.19 -14.74 -2.33
C ALA A 40 12.82 -16.07 -1.64
N THR A 41 13.41 -16.28 -0.47
CA THR A 41 13.23 -17.48 0.33
C THR A 41 12.24 -17.26 1.46
N ARG A 42 11.90 -18.36 2.14
CA ARG A 42 11.06 -18.36 3.33
C ARG A 42 11.69 -17.60 4.50
N ASP A 43 13.02 -17.67 4.62
CA ASP A 43 13.74 -17.01 5.70
C ASP A 43 13.77 -15.49 5.48
N ASP A 44 13.91 -15.06 4.21
CA ASP A 44 13.80 -13.65 3.83
C ASP A 44 12.43 -13.08 4.21
N LEU A 45 11.39 -13.89 4.00
CA LEU A 45 10.01 -13.57 4.33
C LEU A 45 9.80 -13.41 5.84
N ASN A 46 10.30 -14.37 6.62
CA ASN A 46 10.22 -14.35 8.08
C ASN A 46 11.01 -13.16 8.63
N ALA A 47 12.14 -12.79 8.01
CA ALA A 47 12.89 -11.60 8.40
C ALA A 47 12.08 -10.30 8.23
N LEU A 48 11.18 -10.23 7.24
CA LEU A 48 10.29 -9.08 7.08
C LEU A 48 9.23 -8.99 8.18
N THR A 49 8.78 -10.12 8.76
CA THR A 49 7.86 -10.11 9.92
C THR A 49 8.47 -9.51 11.18
N LEU A 50 9.80 -9.40 11.23
CA LEU A 50 10.51 -8.77 12.33
C LEU A 50 10.57 -7.24 12.19
N ILE A 51 10.13 -6.69 11.05
CA ILE A 51 10.06 -5.25 10.84
C ILE A 51 8.81 -4.73 11.55
N ASP A 52 9.01 -3.72 12.41
CA ASP A 52 7.91 -3.10 13.14
C ASP A 52 6.90 -2.46 12.18
N GLY A 53 5.61 -2.68 12.43
CA GLY A 53 4.50 -2.23 11.57
C GLY A 53 4.12 -3.21 10.44
N PHE A 54 4.84 -4.33 10.30
CA PHE A 54 4.58 -5.30 9.25
C PHE A 54 3.81 -6.51 9.76
N SER A 55 2.56 -6.69 9.29
CA SER A 55 1.72 -7.86 9.62
C SER A 55 1.28 -8.58 8.34
N PHE A 56 1.43 -9.89 8.32
CA PHE A 56 0.81 -10.74 7.31
C PHE A 56 -0.63 -11.08 7.71
N PRO A 57 -1.51 -11.48 6.77
CA PRO A 57 -2.85 -11.95 7.09
C PRO A 57 -2.81 -13.14 8.06
N ASP A 58 -3.82 -13.27 8.90
CA ASP A 58 -3.89 -14.26 10.01
C ASP A 58 -3.83 -15.72 9.53
N ASP A 59 -4.16 -16.00 8.27
CA ASP A 59 -4.11 -17.34 7.70
C ASP A 59 -2.74 -17.62 7.04
N LYS A 60 -1.84 -18.18 7.83
CA LYS A 60 -0.50 -18.58 7.41
C LYS A 60 -0.52 -19.59 6.26
N GLU A 61 -1.46 -20.54 6.23
CA GLU A 61 -1.47 -21.60 5.21
C GLU A 61 -1.82 -21.02 3.82
N SER A 62 -2.85 -20.18 3.74
CA SER A 62 -3.25 -19.54 2.46
C SER A 62 -2.16 -18.63 1.89
N TYR A 63 -1.42 -17.97 2.78
CA TYR A 63 -0.31 -17.11 2.42
C TYR A 63 0.92 -17.92 1.96
N ASP A 64 1.21 -19.03 2.64
CA ASP A 64 2.37 -19.88 2.37
C ASP A 64 2.31 -20.45 0.96
N ASP A 65 1.15 -20.96 0.59
CA ASP A 65 0.86 -21.48 -0.74
C ASP A 65 1.03 -20.42 -1.85
N SER A 66 0.61 -19.19 -1.56
CA SER A 66 0.70 -18.06 -2.50
C SER A 66 2.14 -17.62 -2.71
N PHE A 67 2.94 -17.59 -1.66
CA PHE A 67 4.35 -17.26 -1.75
C PHE A 67 5.16 -18.34 -2.48
N ASP A 68 4.92 -19.62 -2.19
CA ASP A 68 5.69 -20.71 -2.80
C ASP A 68 5.36 -20.89 -4.28
N LYS A 69 4.10 -20.68 -4.69
CA LYS A 69 3.67 -20.80 -6.09
C LYS A 69 3.96 -19.56 -6.93
N LEU A 70 3.70 -18.37 -6.38
CA LEU A 70 3.66 -17.12 -7.15
C LEU A 70 4.60 -16.04 -6.64
N LYS A 71 5.24 -16.24 -5.48
CA LYS A 71 6.03 -15.20 -4.80
C LYS A 71 5.19 -13.96 -4.52
N VAL A 72 3.90 -14.16 -4.23
CA VAL A 72 2.94 -13.08 -3.98
C VAL A 72 2.33 -13.21 -2.60
N ILE A 73 2.09 -12.06 -2.01
CA ILE A 73 1.43 -11.88 -0.71
C ILE A 73 0.39 -10.78 -0.84
N ILE A 74 -0.71 -10.94 -0.13
CA ILE A 74 -1.66 -9.85 0.12
C ILE A 74 -1.73 -9.66 1.64
N GLY A 75 -1.58 -8.42 2.12
CA GLY A 75 -1.58 -8.13 3.56
C GLY A 75 -1.89 -6.68 3.89
N GLU A 76 -2.17 -6.44 5.17
CA GLU A 76 -2.43 -5.11 5.73
C GLU A 76 -1.18 -4.60 6.45
N PHE A 77 -0.71 -3.42 6.07
CA PHE A 77 0.42 -2.77 6.72
C PHE A 77 0.34 -1.26 6.55
N ASP A 78 1.05 -0.53 7.40
CA ASP A 78 1.06 0.93 7.37
C ASP A 78 1.93 1.50 6.23
N GLU A 79 1.81 2.81 6.02
CA GLU A 79 2.55 3.54 4.99
C GLU A 79 4.08 3.44 5.19
N THR A 80 4.52 3.40 6.44
CA THR A 80 5.95 3.27 6.80
C THR A 80 6.51 1.94 6.34
N SER A 81 5.79 0.86 6.64
CA SER A 81 6.12 -0.51 6.25
C SER A 81 6.09 -0.67 4.73
N ARG A 82 5.12 -0.04 4.05
CA ARG A 82 5.11 0.01 2.57
C ARG A 82 6.41 0.58 2.01
N GLN A 83 6.85 1.72 2.53
CA GLN A 83 8.07 2.37 2.05
C GLN A 83 9.34 1.55 2.35
N ILE A 84 9.35 0.79 3.44
CA ILE A 84 10.44 -0.13 3.76
C ILE A 84 10.48 -1.27 2.74
N LEU A 85 9.34 -1.87 2.42
CA LEU A 85 9.23 -2.95 1.43
C LEU A 85 9.60 -2.48 0.01
N GLU A 86 9.13 -1.30 -0.40
CA GLU A 86 9.48 -0.72 -1.70
C GLU A 86 10.99 -0.49 -1.87
N LYS A 87 11.71 -0.27 -0.76
CA LYS A 87 13.18 -0.13 -0.75
C LYS A 87 13.91 -1.46 -0.55
N SER A 88 13.19 -2.53 -0.22
CA SER A 88 13.77 -3.85 0.01
C SER A 88 14.33 -4.42 -1.29
N LYS A 89 15.49 -5.07 -1.18
CA LYS A 89 16.07 -5.80 -2.32
C LYS A 89 15.30 -7.08 -2.66
N LEU A 90 14.38 -7.51 -1.80
CA LEU A 90 13.63 -8.76 -1.93
C LEU A 90 12.31 -8.59 -2.70
N VAL A 91 11.81 -7.36 -2.79
CA VAL A 91 10.50 -7.03 -3.35
C VAL A 91 10.68 -6.47 -4.76
N THR A 92 9.87 -6.97 -5.70
CA THR A 92 9.79 -6.45 -7.06
C THR A 92 8.87 -5.23 -7.13
N PHE A 93 7.68 -5.32 -6.52
CA PHE A 93 6.79 -4.17 -6.36
C PHE A 93 5.82 -4.35 -5.18
N VAL A 94 5.30 -3.22 -4.71
CA VAL A 94 4.16 -3.14 -3.78
C VAL A 94 3.05 -2.36 -4.47
N HIS A 95 1.82 -2.87 -4.42
CA HIS A 95 0.67 -2.23 -5.04
C HIS A 95 -0.53 -2.22 -4.11
N LYS A 96 -1.33 -1.16 -4.15
CA LYS A 96 -2.59 -1.09 -3.42
C LYS A 96 -3.59 -2.09 -4.01
N GLU A 97 -4.27 -2.85 -3.17
CA GLU A 97 -5.37 -3.69 -3.62
C GLU A 97 -6.63 -2.83 -3.78
N TYR A 98 -7.32 -3.02 -4.90
CA TYR A 98 -8.54 -2.29 -5.22
C TYR A 98 -9.68 -3.26 -5.51
N VAL A 99 -10.86 -2.96 -4.98
CA VAL A 99 -12.11 -3.60 -5.39
C VAL A 99 -12.71 -2.79 -6.54
N PHE A 100 -13.11 -3.51 -7.58
CA PHE A 100 -13.88 -2.94 -8.68
C PHE A 100 -15.35 -3.04 -8.32
N PRO A 101 -16.13 -1.95 -8.47
CA PRO A 101 -17.57 -2.07 -8.35
C PRO A 101 -18.03 -3.06 -9.42
N ALA A 102 -18.85 -4.03 -9.01
CA ALA A 102 -19.51 -4.92 -9.96
C ALA A 102 -20.22 -4.02 -10.99
N PRO A 103 -20.07 -4.27 -12.31
CA PRO A 103 -20.89 -3.55 -13.27
C PRO A 103 -22.34 -3.79 -12.85
N TYR A 104 -23.09 -2.71 -12.60
CA TYR A 104 -24.50 -2.80 -12.26
C TYR A 104 -25.17 -3.73 -13.26
N GLY A 105 -25.47 -4.95 -12.83
CA GLY A 105 -26.35 -5.84 -13.54
C GLY A 105 -27.75 -5.41 -13.17
N GLU A 106 -28.32 -4.51 -13.95
CA GLU A 106 -29.75 -4.31 -14.19
C GLU A 106 -29.96 -3.50 -15.46
#